data_AF-A0A6M0WQF2-F1
#
_entry.id   AF-A0A6M0WQF2-F1
#
_cell.length_a   1.000
_cell.length_b   1.000
_cell.length_c   1.000
_cell.angle_alpha   90.00
_cell.angle_beta   90.00
_cell.angle_gamma   90.00
#
_symmetry.space_group_name_H-M   'P 1'
#
loop_
_entity.id
_entity.type
_entity.pdbx_description
1 polymer ?
#
loop_
_entity_poly.entity_id
_entity_poly.type
_entity_poly.pdbx_seq_one_letter_code
_entity_poly.pdbx_strand_id
1 'polypeptide(L)' 'MDFDWLFYLAKVHLNYSKEEFWDSTHAEIYKMWESHIKFNNWEIKDNNEENNPTNDVNYKRVNIEDIPFL' A
#
# COMPACT_ATOMS: atom_id res chain seq x y z
N MET A 1 -5.58 4.92 8.75
CA MET A 1 -5.10 4.62 7.39
C MET A 1 -5.31 5.87 6.56
N ASP A 2 -4.27 6.37 5.89
CA ASP A 2 -4.35 7.57 5.07
C ASP A 2 -5.12 7.31 3.76
N PHE A 3 -5.83 8.31 3.22
CA PHE A 3 -6.66 8.16 2.01
C PHE A 3 -5.80 7.88 0.77
N ASP A 4 -4.67 8.59 0.64
CA ASP A 4 -3.73 8.37 -0.46
C ASP A 4 -3.12 6.96 -0.40
N TRP A 5 -2.86 6.48 0.82
CA TRP A 5 -2.39 5.12 1.05
C TRP A 5 -3.45 4.06 0.70
N LEU A 6 -4.72 4.31 1.05
CA LEU A 6 -5.83 3.43 0.69
C LEU A 6 -6.03 3.36 -0.83
N PHE A 7 -5.94 4.50 -1.52
CA PHE A 7 -6.02 4.56 -2.98
C PHE A 7 -4.85 3.83 -3.66
N TYR A 8 -3.63 4.02 -3.17
CA TYR A 8 -2.45 3.28 -3.64
C TYR A 8 -2.64 1.77 -3.52
N LEU A 9 -3.07 1.28 -2.35
CA LEU A 9 -3.33 -0.14 -2.12
C LEU A 9 -4.39 -0.70 -3.07
N ALA A 10 -5.53 0.00 -3.18
CA ALA A 10 -6.60 -0.40 -4.07
C ALA A 10 -6.12 -0.47 -5.53
N LYS A 11 -5.33 0.51 -5.98
CA LYS A 11 -4.87 0.56 -7.35
C LYS A 11 -3.79 -0.49 -7.66
N VAL A 12 -2.78 -0.60 -6.81
CA VAL A 12 -1.56 -1.38 -7.09
C VAL A 12 -1.73 -2.84 -6.72
N HIS A 13 -2.32 -3.12 -5.55
CA HIS A 13 -2.41 -4.49 -5.03
C HIS A 13 -3.74 -5.15 -5.35
N LEU A 14 -4.83 -4.38 -5.34
CA LEU A 14 -6.17 -4.91 -5.64
C LEU A 14 -6.57 -4.71 -7.12
N ASN A 15 -5.75 -3.99 -7.90
CA ASN A 15 -5.98 -3.70 -9.32
C ASN A 15 -7.31 -2.99 -9.62
N TYR A 16 -7.79 -2.13 -8.70
CA TYR A 16 -9.01 -1.38 -8.90
C TYR A 16 -8.84 -0.34 -10.03
N SER A 17 -9.91 -0.13 -10.79
CA SER A 17 -10.12 1.09 -11.57
C SER A 17 -10.48 2.26 -10.65
N LYS A 18 -10.42 3.48 -11.19
CA LYS A 18 -10.81 4.67 -10.44
C LYS A 18 -12.30 4.60 -10.04
N GLU A 19 -13.15 4.12 -10.94
CA GLU A 19 -14.59 3.96 -10.71
C GLU A 19 -14.88 2.95 -9.61
N GLU A 20 -14.29 1.74 -9.68
CA GLU A 20 -14.43 0.72 -8.64
C GLU A 20 -13.99 1.21 -7.25
N PHE A 21 -12.96 2.05 -7.19
CA PHE A 21 -12.54 2.65 -5.93
C PHE A 21 -13.57 3.61 -5.35
N TRP A 22 -14.18 4.46 -6.18
CA TRP A 22 -15.20 5.43 -5.73
C TRP A 22 -16.55 4.77 -5.42
N ASP A 23 -16.86 3.66 -6.08
CA ASP A 23 -18.07 2.86 -5.84
C ASP A 23 -17.92 1.93 -4.62
N SER A 24 -16.70 1.68 -4.16
CA SER A 24 -16.41 0.85 -2.99
C SER A 24 -16.37 1.65 -1.70
N THR A 25 -16.82 1.02 -0.62
CA THR A 25 -16.63 1.58 0.73
C THR A 25 -15.23 1.27 1.27
N HIS A 26 -14.76 2.11 2.20
CA HIS A 26 -13.49 1.89 2.89
C HIS A 26 -13.41 0.51 3.56
N ALA A 27 -14.53 0.04 4.12
CA ALA A 27 -14.60 -1.27 4.77
C ALA A 27 -14.46 -2.44 3.78
N GLU A 28 -15.00 -2.31 2.58
CA GLU A 28 -14.88 -3.33 1.52
C GLU A 28 -13.44 -3.41 1.01
N ILE A 29 -12.82 -2.26 0.75
CA ILE A 29 -11.41 -2.19 0.31
C ILE A 29 -10.51 -2.81 1.38
N TYR A 30 -10.76 -2.53 2.66
CA TYR A 30 -9.98 -3.08 3.77
C TYR A 30 -10.11 -4.59 3.89
N LYS A 31 -11.33 -5.15 3.82
CA LYS A 31 -11.55 -6.61 3.83
C LYS A 31 -10.87 -7.31 2.64
N MET A 32 -10.88 -6.66 1.48
CA MET A 32 -10.24 -7.19 0.29
C MET A 32 -8.71 -7.19 0.44
N TRP A 33 -8.17 -6.12 1.03
CA TRP A 33 -6.76 -6.02 1.37
C TRP A 33 -6.31 -7.08 2.39
N GLU A 34 -7.07 -7.31 3.46
CA GLU A 34 -6.77 -8.40 4.42
C GLU A 34 -6.74 -9.77 3.75
N SER A 35 -7.69 -10.02 2.84
CA SER A 35 -7.75 -11.26 2.07
C SER A 35 -6.55 -11.40 1.13
N HIS A 36 -6.15 -10.31 0.48
CA HIS A 36 -4.98 -10.25 -0.39
C HIS A 36 -3.68 -10.56 0.37
N ILE A 37 -3.50 -9.94 1.54
CA ILE A 37 -2.35 -10.21 2.42
C ILE A 37 -2.31 -11.68 2.81
N LYS A 38 -3.45 -12.22 3.28
CA LYS A 38 -3.55 -13.63 3.71
C LYS A 38 -3.23 -14.59 2.57
N PHE A 39 -3.70 -14.30 1.36
CA PHE A 39 -3.43 -15.12 0.18
C PHE A 39 -1.94 -15.13 -0.19
N ASN A 40 -1.26 -13.99 -0.04
CA ASN A 40 0.17 -13.86 -0.34
C ASN A 40 1.09 -14.26 0.83
N ASN A 41 0.53 -14.76 1.94
CA ASN A 41 1.25 -15.05 3.19
C ASN A 41 2.10 -13.85 3.68
N TRP A 42 1.60 -12.62 3.50
CA TRP A 42 2.27 -11.44 4.04
C TRP A 42 1.99 -11.34 5.54
N GLU A 43 3.03 -11.30 6.35
CA GLU A 43 2.88 -11.07 7.79
C GLU A 43 2.61 -9.58 8.03
N ILE A 44 1.39 -9.24 8.45
CA ILE A 44 1.12 -7.93 9.04
C ILE A 44 1.77 -7.94 10.42
N LYS A 45 2.97 -7.34 10.52
CA LYS A 45 3.51 -7.00 11.83
C LYS A 45 2.70 -5.82 12.35
N ASP A 46 1.88 -6.06 13.37
CA ASP A 46 1.22 -5.01 14.15
C ASP A 46 2.28 -4.18 14.86
N ASN A 47 2.90 -3.26 14.13
CA ASN A 47 3.74 -2.24 14.71
C ASN A 47 2.82 -1.17 15.29
N ASN A 48 2.32 -1.42 16.49
CA ASN A 48 1.93 -0.38 17.44
C ASN A 48 3.15 0.43 17.95
N GLU A 49 4.22 0.50 17.15
CA GLU A 49 5.38 1.36 17.35
C GLU A 49 5.23 2.53 16.38
N GLU A 50 4.73 3.64 16.94
CA GLU A 50 5.03 4.98 16.46
C GLU A 50 6.42 5.04 15.81
N ASN A 51 6.46 5.52 14.57
CA ASN A 51 7.59 6.18 13.91
C ASN A 51 8.93 6.14 14.69
N ASN A 52 9.66 5.03 14.64
CA ASN A 52 11.03 4.99 15.12
C ASN A 52 11.96 5.01 13.90
N PRO A 53 12.70 6.11 13.64
CA PRO A 53 13.48 6.31 12.40
C PRO A 53 14.81 5.53 12.42
N THR A 54 14.91 4.44 13.16
CA THR A 54 16.20 3.82 13.51
C THR A 54 16.51 2.51 12.81
N ASN A 55 15.70 2.08 11.84
CA ASN A 55 16.01 0.92 10.99
C ASN A 55 16.06 1.31 9.51
N ASP A 56 16.88 2.32 9.20
CA ASP A 56 17.44 2.56 7.88
C ASP A 56 18.30 1.37 7.46
N VAL A 57 17.69 0.39 6.78
CA VAL A 57 18.43 -0.56 5.95
C VAL A 57 17.96 -0.39 4.51
N ASN A 58 18.62 0.56 3.83
CA ASN A 58 18.90 0.55 2.39
C ASN A 58 17.77 0.83 1.38
N TYR A 59 16.86 1.77 1.63
CA TYR A 59 16.16 2.42 0.52
C TYR A 59 17.01 3.56 -0.06
N LYS A 60 17.72 3.25 -1.15
CA LYS A 60 18.45 4.26 -1.94
C LYS A 60 17.41 5.19 -2.58
N ARG A 61 17.38 6.45 -2.16
CA ARG A 61 16.55 7.48 -2.84
C ARG A 61 17.05 7.60 -4.28
N VAL A 62 16.19 7.28 -5.24
CA VAL A 62 16.49 7.42 -6.67
C VAL A 62 15.73 8.64 -7.18
N ASN A 63 16.41 9.55 -7.89
CA ASN A 63 15.74 10.64 -8.57
C ASN A 63 14.90 10.09 -9.72
N ILE A 64 13.67 10.57 -9.86
CA ILE A 64 12.74 10.14 -10.90
C ILE A 64 13.29 10.42 -12.31
N GLU A 65 14.13 11.45 -12.45
CA GLU A 65 14.83 11.81 -13.69
C GLU A 65 15.85 10.76 -14.15
N ASP A 66 16.28 9.85 -13.26
CA ASP A 66 17.28 8.80 -13.56
C ASP A 66 16.64 7.47 -13.99
N ILE A 67 15.31 7.41 -14.18
CA ILE A 67 14.59 6.19 -14.56
C ILE A 67 14.43 6.15 -16.09
N PRO A 68 15.16 5.28 -16.82
CA PRO A 68 15.30 5.36 -18.28
C PRO A 68 14.05 4.96 -19.10
N PHE A 69 12.88 4.79 -18.47
CA PHE A 69 11.63 4.43 -19.14
C PHE A 69 10.43 5.31 -18.74
N LEU A 70 10.66 6.43 -18.04
CA LEU A 70 9.68 7.51 -17.82
C LEU A 70 9.92 8.64 -18.82
#